data_AF-A0A9P9N0K3-F1
#
_entry.id   AF-A0A9P9N0K3-F1
#
_cell.length_a   1.000
_cell.length_b   1.000
_cell.length_c   1.000
_cell.angle_alpha   90.00
_cell.angle_beta   90.00
_cell.angle_gamma   90.00
#
_symmetry.space_group_name_H-M   'P 1'
#
loop_
_entity.id
_entity.type
_entity.pdbx_description
1 polymer ?
#
loop_
_entity_poly.entity_id
_entity_poly.type
_entity_poly.pdbx_seq_one_letter_code
_entity_poly.pdbx_strand_id
1 'polypeptide(L)'
;MTFSNTASEIALIGTSIPLVASESQLDARVILCIIMQESGGNVRVGNTFNGVVNTGIMQAYNGVSFNAADPAGSILQMIRDGSLGTRNGPGLKQAYEEFGNYYEAARKYNSGSVDRTDLNNPLGATAGYVRDLANRLMGHTWAGM
;
A
#
# COMPACT_ATOMS: atom_id res chain seq x y z
N MET A 1 -5.66 14.72 18.88
CA MET A 1 -4.22 14.46 18.68
C MET A 1 -3.95 14.57 17.20
N THR A 2 -3.10 15.50 16.77
CA THR A 2 -2.73 15.61 15.35
C THR A 2 -1.78 14.46 15.03
N PHE A 3 -2.32 13.37 14.45
CA PHE A 3 -1.58 12.23 13.89
C PHE A 3 -0.83 12.61 12.60
N SER A 4 -0.26 13.81 12.54
CA SER A 4 0.47 14.27 11.37
C SER A 4 1.89 13.73 11.43
N ASN A 5 2.30 13.01 10.39
CA ASN A 5 3.71 12.72 10.16
C ASN A 5 4.52 14.02 10.22
N THR A 6 5.76 13.91 10.71
CA THR A 6 6.69 15.04 10.62
C THR A 6 7.07 15.28 9.15
N ALA A 7 7.53 16.50 8.82
CA ALA A 7 8.03 16.79 7.48
C ALA A 7 9.16 15.84 7.06
N SER A 8 10.03 15.45 8.01
CA SER A 8 11.09 14.47 7.80
C SER A 8 10.54 13.07 7.48
N GLU A 9 9.50 12.61 8.17
CA GLU A 9 8.85 11.32 7.88
C GLU A 9 8.19 11.32 6.50
N ILE A 10 7.53 12.43 6.11
CA ILE A 10 6.97 12.58 4.76
C ILE A 10 8.07 12.53 3.70
N ALA A 11 9.19 13.22 3.94
CA ALA A 11 10.34 13.18 3.04
C ALA A 11 10.93 11.76 2.92
N LEU A 12 10.99 11.01 4.03
CA LEU A 12 11.46 9.62 4.04
C LEU A 12 10.53 8.69 3.24
N ILE A 13 9.21 8.89 3.29
CA ILE A 13 8.28 8.18 2.41
C ILE A 13 8.61 8.51 0.95
N GLY A 14 8.75 9.81 0.64
CA GLY A 14 9.04 10.30 -0.71
C GLY A 14 10.35 9.77 -1.30
N THR A 15 11.39 9.59 -0.50
CA THR A 15 12.67 9.02 -0.96
C THR A 15 12.67 7.49 -0.99
N SER A 16 11.87 6.83 -0.14
CA SER A 16 11.77 5.37 -0.10
C SER A 16 10.98 4.80 -1.28
N ILE A 17 9.91 5.46 -1.72
CA ILE A 17 9.09 5.02 -2.86
C ILE A 17 9.91 4.75 -4.13
N PRO A 18 10.75 5.67 -4.65
CA PRO A 18 11.52 5.42 -5.88
C PRO A 18 12.57 4.31 -5.70
N LEU A 19 13.14 4.14 -4.50
CA LEU A 19 14.05 3.03 -4.21
C LEU A 19 13.31 1.69 -4.35
N VAL A 20 12.18 1.55 -3.67
CA VAL A 20 11.39 0.31 -3.70
C VAL A 20 10.76 0.06 -5.06
N ALA A 21 10.37 1.10 -5.80
CA ALA A 21 9.94 1.00 -7.20
C ALA A 21 11.03 0.36 -8.07
N SER A 22 12.29 0.80 -7.93
CA SER A 22 13.42 0.18 -8.63
C SER A 22 13.66 -1.27 -8.20
N GLU A 23 13.53 -1.60 -6.92
CA GLU A 23 13.74 -2.97 -6.41
C GLU A 23 12.64 -3.93 -6.89
N SER A 24 11.39 -3.46 -6.88
CA SER A 24 10.20 -4.26 -7.19
C SER A 24 9.83 -4.29 -8.67
N GLN A 25 10.37 -3.37 -9.47
CA GLN A 25 9.96 -3.10 -10.85
C GLN A 25 8.49 -2.66 -10.98
N LEU A 26 7.92 -2.11 -9.90
CA LEU A 26 6.58 -1.50 -9.89
C LEU A 26 6.66 -0.01 -10.18
N ASP A 27 5.58 0.55 -10.71
CA ASP A 27 5.46 2.00 -10.91
C ASP A 27 5.37 2.71 -9.54
N ALA A 28 6.27 3.66 -9.30
CA ALA A 28 6.33 4.46 -8.08
C ALA A 28 4.99 5.15 -7.73
N ARG A 29 4.22 5.57 -8.74
CA ARG A 29 2.92 6.22 -8.55
C ARG A 29 1.88 5.24 -8.00
N VAL A 30 1.98 3.96 -8.38
CA VAL A 30 1.08 2.92 -7.85
C VAL A 30 1.44 2.63 -6.40
N ILE A 31 2.72 2.53 -6.05
CA ILE A 31 3.16 2.38 -4.65
C ILE A 31 2.61 3.53 -3.79
N LEU A 32 2.75 4.78 -4.26
CA LEU A 32 2.17 5.94 -3.57
C LEU A 32 0.65 5.80 -3.41
N CYS A 33 -0.08 5.42 -4.44
CA CYS A 33 -1.54 5.28 -4.35
C CYS A 33 -1.97 4.17 -3.38
N ILE A 34 -1.25 3.06 -3.31
CA ILE A 34 -1.52 1.99 -2.35
C ILE A 34 -1.23 2.45 -0.92
N ILE A 35 -0.13 3.19 -0.69
CA ILE A 35 0.11 3.86 0.60
C ILE A 35 -1.08 4.74 1.01
N MET A 36 -1.62 5.51 0.05
CA MET A 36 -2.79 6.35 0.32
C MET A 36 -4.07 5.55 0.60
N GLN A 37 -4.21 4.36 0.02
CA GLN A 37 -5.34 3.47 0.31
C GLN A 37 -5.26 2.82 1.68
N GLU A 38 -4.08 2.35 2.07
CA GLU A 38 -3.92 1.53 3.26
C GLU A 38 -3.82 2.35 4.54
N SER A 39 -3.27 3.57 4.46
CA SER A 39 -2.98 4.36 5.67
C SER A 39 -3.16 5.87 5.51
N GLY A 40 -3.49 6.35 4.30
CA GLY A 40 -3.39 7.78 3.99
C GLY A 40 -1.97 8.33 4.15
N GLY A 41 -0.96 7.46 4.16
CA GLY A 41 0.43 7.82 4.43
C GLY A 41 0.81 7.88 5.91
N ASN A 42 -0.07 7.57 6.86
CA ASN A 42 0.25 7.63 8.28
C ASN A 42 1.26 6.54 8.68
N VAL A 43 2.50 6.92 9.02
CA VAL A 43 3.54 5.95 9.40
C VAL A 43 3.18 5.22 10.70
N ARG A 44 2.32 5.84 11.53
CA ARG A 44 1.84 5.29 12.81
C ARG A 44 0.47 4.63 12.68
N VAL A 45 0.05 4.24 11.47
CA VAL A 45 -1.19 3.47 11.27
C VAL A 45 -1.17 2.21 12.13
N GLY A 46 -2.29 1.92 12.78
CA GLY A 46 -2.44 0.70 13.57
C GLY A 46 -2.43 -0.56 12.70
N ASN A 47 -2.36 -1.71 13.35
CA ASN A 47 -2.45 -3.00 12.67
C ASN A 47 -3.92 -3.40 12.47
N THR A 48 -4.21 -4.10 11.38
CA THR A 48 -5.50 -4.75 11.16
C THR A 48 -5.37 -6.27 11.27
N PHE A 49 -6.46 -6.94 11.67
CA PHE A 49 -6.46 -8.37 11.94
C PHE A 49 -7.55 -9.06 11.12
N ASN A 50 -7.16 -9.93 10.20
CA ASN A 50 -8.08 -10.74 9.42
C ASN A 50 -7.52 -12.16 9.20
N GLY A 51 -7.27 -12.86 10.31
CA GLY A 51 -6.52 -14.14 10.32
C GLY A 51 -5.00 -13.98 10.22
N VAL A 52 -4.53 -12.78 9.88
CA VAL A 52 -3.12 -12.36 9.77
C VAL A 52 -2.99 -10.96 10.35
N VAL A 53 -1.79 -10.55 10.76
CA VAL A 53 -1.55 -9.20 11.26
C VAL A 53 -1.02 -8.36 10.11
N ASN A 54 -1.83 -7.43 9.63
CA ASN A 54 -1.42 -6.50 8.57
C ASN A 54 -0.86 -5.23 9.22
N THR A 55 0.32 -4.80 8.78
CA THR A 55 1.11 -3.80 9.50
C THR A 55 1.70 -2.73 8.58
N GLY A 56 1.99 -1.58 9.18
CA GLY A 56 2.73 -0.51 8.53
C GLY A 56 1.95 0.24 7.46
N ILE A 57 2.66 1.14 6.77
CA ILE A 57 2.06 2.17 5.90
C ILE A 57 1.34 1.60 4.66
N MET A 58 1.64 0.36 4.27
CA MET A 58 0.97 -0.38 3.21
C MET A 58 0.17 -1.59 3.72
N GLN A 59 -0.06 -1.70 5.04
CA GLN A 59 -0.79 -2.81 5.68
C GLN A 59 -0.32 -4.19 5.18
N ALA A 60 1.01 -4.37 5.13
CA ALA A 60 1.64 -5.56 4.59
C ALA A 60 1.40 -6.79 5.48
N TYR A 61 1.33 -7.96 4.84
CA TYR A 61 1.10 -9.25 5.50
C TYR A 61 2.22 -9.59 6.48
N ASN A 62 1.97 -9.50 7.80
CA ASN A 62 2.95 -9.69 8.87
C ASN A 62 4.26 -8.92 8.63
N GLY A 63 4.16 -7.68 8.15
CA GLY A 63 5.30 -6.79 7.94
C GLY A 63 5.75 -6.10 9.22
N VAL A 64 6.67 -5.15 9.09
CA VAL A 64 7.11 -4.29 10.19
C VAL A 64 6.16 -3.10 10.43
N SER A 65 6.21 -2.56 11.63
CA SER A 65 5.57 -1.28 11.99
C SER A 65 6.62 -0.18 12.12
N PHE A 66 6.17 1.07 12.17
CA PHE A 66 7.05 2.22 12.37
C PHE A 66 7.84 2.14 13.69
N ASN A 67 9.13 2.46 13.60
CA ASN A 67 10.04 2.54 14.72
C ASN A 67 10.57 3.98 14.85
N ALA A 68 10.18 4.68 15.92
CA ALA A 68 10.64 6.05 16.16
C ALA A 68 12.15 6.17 16.43
N ALA A 69 12.82 5.08 16.85
CA ALA A 69 14.26 5.04 17.02
C ALA A 69 15.03 4.84 15.70
N ASP A 70 14.35 4.33 14.66
CA ASP A 70 14.87 4.22 13.30
C ASP A 70 13.76 4.54 12.27
N PRO A 71 13.37 5.82 12.13
CA PRO A 71 12.29 6.20 11.21
C PRO A 71 12.63 5.88 9.76
N ALA A 72 13.88 6.10 9.35
CA ALA A 72 14.31 5.89 7.97
C ALA A 72 14.28 4.40 7.59
N GLY A 73 14.87 3.53 8.40
CA GLY A 73 14.89 2.10 8.15
C GLY A 73 13.50 1.48 8.23
N SER A 74 12.70 1.85 9.24
CA SER A 74 11.34 1.31 9.37
C SER A 74 10.39 1.78 8.27
N ILE A 75 10.43 3.05 7.83
CA ILE A 75 9.61 3.52 6.69
C ILE A 75 9.99 2.81 5.40
N LEU A 76 11.28 2.71 5.10
CA LEU A 76 11.76 1.99 3.92
C LEU A 76 11.29 0.52 3.95
N GLN A 77 11.43 -0.14 5.10
CA GLN A 77 11.04 -1.54 5.25
C GLN A 77 9.52 -1.73 5.15
N MET A 78 8.69 -0.84 5.71
CA MET A 78 7.23 -0.91 5.55
C MET A 78 6.81 -0.86 4.07
N ILE A 79 7.47 -0.03 3.26
CA ILE A 79 7.17 0.08 1.82
C ILE A 79 7.67 -1.16 1.06
N ARG A 80 8.85 -1.70 1.43
CA ARG A 80 9.35 -2.98 0.91
C ARG A 80 8.40 -4.13 1.22
N ASP A 81 7.95 -4.26 2.46
CA ASP A 81 7.04 -5.33 2.87
C ASP A 81 5.73 -5.29 2.08
N GLY A 82 5.16 -4.11 1.85
CA GLY A 82 3.94 -3.98 1.03
C GLY A 82 4.18 -4.22 -0.47
N SER A 83 5.34 -3.81 -0.99
CA SER A 83 5.62 -3.89 -2.43
C SER A 83 6.16 -5.26 -2.85
N LEU A 84 7.15 -5.79 -2.12
CA LEU A 84 7.86 -7.02 -2.39
C LEU A 84 7.27 -8.24 -1.65
N GLY A 85 6.44 -7.99 -0.64
CA GLY A 85 5.96 -9.02 0.27
C GLY A 85 6.91 -9.27 1.44
N THR A 86 6.50 -10.16 2.32
CA THR A 86 7.29 -10.61 3.47
C THR A 86 7.61 -12.09 3.34
N ARG A 87 8.31 -12.66 4.33
CA ARG A 87 8.47 -14.12 4.42
C ARG A 87 7.12 -14.85 4.57
N ASN A 88 6.09 -14.16 5.08
CA ASN A 88 4.83 -14.77 5.47
C ASN A 88 3.72 -14.57 4.43
N GLY A 89 3.88 -13.66 3.47
CA GLY A 89 2.85 -13.38 2.49
C GLY A 89 3.31 -12.51 1.32
N PRO A 90 2.55 -12.52 0.22
CA PRO A 90 2.87 -11.76 -0.99
C PRO A 90 2.69 -10.25 -0.77
N GLY A 91 3.39 -9.46 -1.58
CA GLY A 91 3.16 -8.03 -1.74
C GLY A 91 2.51 -7.72 -3.09
N LEU A 92 2.47 -6.43 -3.42
CA LEU A 92 1.90 -5.94 -4.68
C LEU A 92 2.60 -6.50 -5.92
N LYS A 93 3.91 -6.76 -5.85
CA LYS A 93 4.70 -7.31 -6.95
C LYS A 93 4.15 -8.65 -7.42
N GLN A 94 3.89 -9.56 -6.50
CA GLN A 94 3.38 -10.90 -6.83
C GLN A 94 1.98 -10.80 -7.45
N ALA A 95 1.13 -9.90 -6.95
CA ALA A 95 -0.17 -9.65 -7.54
C ALA A 95 -0.05 -9.08 -8.96
N TYR A 96 0.89 -8.17 -9.21
CA TYR A 96 1.14 -7.63 -10.55
C TYR A 96 1.67 -8.71 -11.51
N GLU A 97 2.58 -9.57 -11.06
CA GLU A 97 3.09 -10.70 -11.84
C GLU A 97 1.99 -11.72 -12.19
N GLU A 98 1.01 -11.92 -11.29
CA GLU A 98 -0.13 -12.83 -11.50
C GLU A 98 -1.09 -12.33 -12.60
N PHE A 99 -1.41 -11.04 -12.63
CA PHE A 99 -2.45 -10.50 -13.50
C PHE A 99 -1.95 -9.64 -14.67
N GLY A 100 -0.70 -9.18 -14.62
CA GLY A 100 -0.10 -8.33 -15.65
C GLY A 100 -0.69 -6.90 -15.75
N ASN A 101 -1.52 -6.49 -14.79
CA ASN A 101 -2.08 -5.14 -14.74
C ASN A 101 -2.35 -4.69 -13.29
N TYR A 102 -2.31 -3.38 -13.06
CA TYR A 102 -2.44 -2.81 -11.72
C TYR A 102 -3.86 -2.86 -11.13
N TYR A 103 -4.90 -2.94 -11.96
CA TYR A 103 -6.28 -2.92 -11.47
C TYR A 103 -6.65 -4.24 -10.78
N GLU A 104 -6.33 -5.36 -11.43
CA GLU A 104 -6.51 -6.69 -10.85
C GLU A 104 -5.52 -6.92 -9.70
N ALA A 105 -4.26 -6.48 -9.86
CA ALA A 105 -3.27 -6.57 -8.78
C ALA A 105 -3.70 -5.82 -7.52
N ALA A 106 -4.29 -4.63 -7.66
CA ALA A 106 -4.82 -3.88 -6.52
C ALA A 106 -6.00 -4.58 -5.85
N ARG A 107 -6.90 -5.19 -6.62
CA ARG A 107 -8.00 -6.00 -6.06
C ARG A 107 -7.46 -7.22 -5.30
N LYS A 108 -6.47 -7.90 -5.87
CA LYS A 108 -5.76 -9.03 -5.24
C LYS A 108 -5.07 -8.59 -3.95
N TYR A 109 -4.39 -7.45 -3.95
CA TYR A 109 -3.74 -6.88 -2.77
C TYR A 109 -4.76 -6.58 -1.67
N ASN A 110 -5.90 -5.97 -2.02
CA ASN A 110 -6.93 -5.58 -1.05
C ASN A 110 -7.73 -6.75 -0.46
N SER A 111 -8.03 -7.77 -1.26
CA SER A 111 -9.01 -8.81 -0.88
C SER A 111 -8.48 -10.25 -0.94
N GLY A 112 -7.24 -10.46 -1.42
CA GLY A 112 -6.67 -11.78 -1.64
C GLY A 112 -7.26 -12.55 -2.83
N SER A 113 -8.33 -12.05 -3.45
CA SER A 113 -9.06 -12.67 -4.56
C SER A 113 -9.44 -11.63 -5.62
N VAL A 114 -9.86 -12.06 -6.80
CA VAL A 114 -10.30 -11.17 -7.88
C VAL A 114 -11.54 -11.74 -8.55
N ASP A 115 -12.62 -10.95 -8.60
CA ASP A 115 -13.74 -11.17 -9.49
C ASP A 115 -13.48 -10.39 -10.78
N ARG A 116 -13.07 -11.11 -11.83
CA ARG A 116 -12.69 -10.48 -13.12
C ARG A 116 -13.89 -9.89 -13.86
N THR A 117 -15.13 -10.18 -13.43
CA THR A 117 -16.34 -9.63 -14.01
C THR A 117 -16.76 -8.31 -13.37
N ASP A 118 -16.34 -8.06 -12.12
CA ASP A 118 -16.58 -6.83 -11.39
C ASP A 118 -15.45 -6.55 -10.38
N LEU A 119 -14.52 -5.64 -10.74
CA LEU A 119 -13.43 -5.24 -9.85
C LEU A 119 -13.88 -4.37 -8.66
N ASN A 120 -15.15 -3.94 -8.59
CA ASN A 120 -15.73 -3.31 -7.41
C ASN A 120 -16.35 -4.32 -6.44
N ASN A 121 -16.49 -5.59 -6.83
CA ASN A 121 -16.88 -6.65 -5.91
C ASN A 121 -15.81 -6.74 -4.80
N PRO A 122 -16.14 -6.39 -3.54
CA PRO A 122 -15.14 -6.32 -2.48
C PRO A 122 -14.58 -7.67 -2.07
N LEU A 123 -15.32 -8.77 -2.32
CA LEU A 123 -14.98 -10.10 -1.82
C LEU A 123 -14.65 -10.09 -0.31
N GLY A 124 -15.38 -9.27 0.46
CA GLY A 124 -15.17 -9.08 1.91
C GLY A 124 -14.22 -7.95 2.31
N ALA A 125 -13.62 -7.24 1.36
CA ALA A 125 -12.71 -6.11 1.59
C ALA A 125 -13.34 -4.75 1.19
N THR A 126 -12.52 -3.77 0.78
CA THR A 126 -12.99 -2.41 0.44
C THR A 126 -13.52 -2.37 -0.98
N ALA A 127 -14.82 -2.11 -1.16
CA ALA A 127 -15.47 -2.13 -2.48
C ALA A 127 -14.84 -1.13 -3.47
N GLY A 128 -14.68 0.13 -3.07
CA GLY A 128 -14.16 1.20 -3.93
C GLY A 128 -12.66 1.13 -4.27
N TYR A 129 -11.92 0.11 -3.80
CA TYR A 129 -10.45 0.11 -3.80
C TYR A 129 -9.82 0.36 -5.18
N VAL A 130 -10.27 -0.37 -6.20
CA VAL A 130 -9.73 -0.26 -7.56
C VAL A 130 -10.15 1.05 -8.24
N ARG A 131 -11.41 1.47 -8.05
CA ARG A 131 -11.91 2.76 -8.53
C ARG A 131 -11.10 3.92 -7.98
N ASP A 132 -10.86 3.92 -6.67
CA ASP A 132 -10.17 5.02 -6.00
C ASP A 132 -8.67 5.03 -6.35
N LEU A 133 -8.06 3.86 -6.63
CA LEU A 133 -6.72 3.77 -7.22
C LEU A 133 -6.69 4.41 -8.62
N ALA A 134 -7.61 4.02 -9.51
CA ALA A 134 -7.70 4.55 -10.87
C ALA A 134 -7.86 6.07 -10.87
N ASN A 135 -8.73 6.61 -10.02
CA ASN A 135 -8.95 8.05 -9.88
C ASN A 135 -7.69 8.79 -9.42
N ARG A 136 -6.93 8.24 -8.45
CA ARG A 136 -5.66 8.85 -8.00
C ARG A 136 -4.60 8.86 -9.10
N LEU A 137 -4.46 7.77 -9.86
CA LEU A 137 -3.50 7.67 -10.96
C LEU A 137 -3.79 8.65 -12.11
N MET A 138 -5.06 8.96 -12.34
CA MET A 138 -5.51 9.92 -13.35
C MET A 138 -5.41 11.39 -12.89
N GLY A 139 -5.00 11.64 -11.64
CA GLY A 139 -4.89 13.00 -11.10
C GLY A 139 -6.26 13.64 -10.78
N HIS A 140 -7.28 12.83 -10.48
CA HIS A 140 -8.61 13.36 -10.21
C HIS A 140 -8.64 14.10 -8.86
N THR A 141 -9.00 15.38 -8.89
CA THR A 141 -9.31 16.16 -7.68
C THR A 141 -10.70 15.77 -7.19
N TRP A 142 -10.83 15.39 -5.92
CA TRP A 142 -12.13 15.17 -5.28
C TRP A 142 -12.62 16.51 -4.71
N ALA A 143 -13.91 16.82 -4.89
CA ALA A 143 -14.50 17.97 -4.21
C ALA A 143 -14.53 17.68 -2.69
N GLY A 144 -13.85 18.50 -1.89
CA GLY A 144 -13.81 18.38 -0.44
C GLY A 144 -12.61 17.64 0.16
N MET A 145 -11.56 17.41 -0.63
CA MET A 145 -10.19 17.22 -0.12
C MET A 145 -9.43 18.54 -0.14
#